data_AF-A0A1H9XA34-F1
#
_entry.id   AF-A0A1H9XA34-F1
#
_cell.length_a   1.000
_cell.length_b   1.000
_cell.length_c   1.000
_cell.angle_alpha   90.00
_cell.angle_beta   90.00
_cell.angle_gamma   90.00
#
_symmetry.space_group_name_H-M   'P 1'
#
loop_
_entity.id
_entity.type
_entity.pdbx_description
1 polymer ?
#
loop_
_entity_poly.entity_id
_entity_poly.type
_entity_poly.pdbx_seq_one_letter_code
_entity_poly.pdbx_strand_id
1 'polypeptide(L)'
;MDAPTAALIGATLGFGGALFAAWLNPFSTARHAKAAKNLELRREAYASGLLAVGKLVEAGGNAEMMYRLVGEMAPPFVTMRLLCSPDVANLYFELTQTAGKIARYYEDHAEKNPDELLKQFRTDLDLFVEAARGDLGTDELYHSE
;
A
#
# COMPACT_ATOMS: atom_id res chain seq x y z
N MET A 1 -35.79 24.19 -12.36
CA MET A 1 -35.62 22.75 -12.13
C MET A 1 -34.17 22.55 -11.71
N ASP A 2 -33.95 22.30 -10.43
CA ASP A 2 -32.62 22.31 -9.83
C ASP A 2 -31.87 20.99 -10.09
N ALA A 3 -30.55 21.11 -10.34
CA ALA A 3 -29.59 20.04 -10.61
C ALA A 3 -29.71 18.75 -9.78
N PRO A 4 -30.04 18.76 -8.47
CA PRO A 4 -30.23 17.52 -7.70
C PRO A 4 -31.42 16.67 -8.18
N THR A 5 -32.43 17.28 -8.79
CA THR A 5 -33.62 16.55 -9.28
C THR A 5 -33.30 15.71 -10.52
N ALA A 6 -32.39 16.18 -11.37
CA ALA A 6 -31.95 15.46 -12.56
C ALA A 6 -31.06 14.24 -12.22
N ALA A 7 -30.25 14.34 -11.16
CA ALA A 7 -29.43 13.23 -10.68
C ALA A 7 -30.26 12.09 -10.09
N LEU A 8 -31.39 12.41 -9.43
CA LEU A 8 -32.32 11.42 -8.88
C LEU A 8 -33.05 10.63 -9.98
N ILE A 9 -33.38 11.29 -11.10
CA ILE A 9 -33.98 10.66 -12.28
C ILE A 9 -32.95 9.81 -13.04
N GLY A 10 -31.68 10.22 -13.05
CA GLY A 10 -30.58 9.43 -13.62
C GLY A 10 -30.26 8.15 -12.83
N ALA A 11 -30.43 8.16 -11.50
CA ALA A 11 -30.15 7.01 -10.64
C ALA A 11 -31.26 5.93 -10.68
N THR A 12 -32.48 6.28 -11.10
CA THR A 12 -33.64 5.37 -11.15
C THR A 12 -33.71 4.54 -12.45
N LEU A 13 -32.92 4.87 -13.47
CA LEU A 13 -32.84 4.14 -14.74
C LEU A 13 -31.48 3.41 -14.83
N GLY A 14 -31.42 2.23 -14.23
CA GLY A 14 -30.21 1.39 -14.16
C GLY A 14 -29.49 1.20 -15.50
N PHE A 15 -28.16 1.01 -15.43
CA PHE A 15 -27.18 0.86 -16.53
C PHE A 15 -27.14 1.98 -17.60
N GLY A 16 -28.27 2.56 -18.01
CA GLY A 16 -28.37 3.67 -18.95
C GLY A 16 -28.06 5.04 -18.34
N GLY A 17 -28.41 5.28 -17.07
CA GLY A 17 -28.12 6.55 -16.38
C GLY A 17 -26.63 6.83 -16.20
N ALA A 18 -25.83 5.79 -15.93
CA ALA A 18 -24.37 5.89 -15.83
C ALA A 18 -23.72 6.19 -17.20
N LEU A 19 -24.24 5.60 -18.29
CA LEU A 19 -23.82 5.91 -19.66
C LEU A 19 -24.23 7.33 -20.09
N PHE A 20 -25.41 7.81 -19.69
CA PHE A 20 -25.90 9.15 -20.01
C PHE A 20 -25.16 10.24 -19.21
N ALA A 21 -24.85 9.98 -17.92
CA ALA A 21 -23.97 10.84 -17.12
C ALA A 21 -22.53 10.84 -17.65
N ALA A 22 -22.03 9.69 -18.12
CA ALA A 22 -20.72 9.59 -18.76
C ALA A 22 -20.66 10.32 -20.12
N TRP A 23 -21.77 10.38 -20.85
CA TRP A 23 -21.89 11.13 -22.10
C TRP A 23 -22.00 12.64 -21.88
N LEU A 24 -22.72 13.09 -20.85
CA LEU A 24 -22.86 14.51 -20.50
C LEU A 24 -21.60 15.10 -19.84
N ASN A 25 -20.74 14.28 -19.21
CA ASN A 25 -19.53 14.80 -18.56
C ASN A 25 -18.33 13.82 -18.61
N PRO A 26 -17.83 13.47 -19.80
CA PRO A 26 -16.81 12.42 -20.01
C PRO A 26 -15.50 12.71 -19.30
N PHE A 27 -15.17 13.99 -19.07
CA PHE A 27 -13.97 14.38 -18.32
C PHE A 27 -14.05 14.04 -16.83
N SER A 28 -15.23 14.14 -16.22
CA SER A 28 -15.41 13.77 -14.81
C SER A 28 -15.30 12.25 -14.65
N THR A 29 -15.98 11.48 -15.48
CA THR A 29 -15.98 10.01 -15.47
C THR A 29 -14.60 9.44 -15.78
N ALA A 30 -13.87 10.01 -16.73
CA ALA A 30 -12.49 9.63 -17.02
C ALA A 30 -11.52 9.96 -15.87
N ARG A 31 -11.72 11.10 -15.18
CA ARG A 31 -10.96 11.43 -13.97
C ARG A 31 -11.26 10.48 -12.81
N HIS A 32 -12.54 10.14 -12.59
CA HIS A 32 -12.94 9.16 -11.57
C HIS A 32 -12.41 7.76 -11.87
N ALA A 33 -12.46 7.31 -13.13
CA ALA A 33 -11.87 6.03 -13.55
C ALA A 33 -10.35 6.01 -13.36
N LYS A 34 -9.65 7.12 -13.66
CA LYS A 34 -8.20 7.25 -13.43
C LYS A 34 -7.88 7.23 -11.93
N ALA A 35 -8.66 7.91 -11.10
CA ALA A 35 -8.48 7.91 -9.65
C ALA A 35 -8.71 6.52 -9.04
N ALA A 36 -9.76 5.81 -9.46
CA ALA A 36 -10.03 4.44 -9.04
C ALA A 36 -8.91 3.48 -9.44
N LYS A 37 -8.41 3.57 -10.67
CA LYS A 37 -7.29 2.77 -11.15
C LYS A 37 -5.99 3.07 -10.39
N ASN A 38 -5.72 4.32 -10.06
CA ASN A 38 -4.57 4.67 -9.23
C ASN A 38 -4.68 4.07 -7.82
N LEU A 39 -5.87 4.08 -7.22
CA LEU A 39 -6.11 3.49 -5.90
C LEU A 39 -5.97 1.96 -5.93
N GLU A 40 -6.42 1.31 -6.99
CA GLU A 40 -6.21 -0.12 -7.24
C GLU A 40 -4.71 -0.46 -7.31
N LEU A 41 -3.94 0.26 -8.14
CA LEU A 41 -2.49 0.05 -8.27
C LEU A 41 -1.73 0.29 -6.95
N ARG A 42 -2.16 1.24 -6.12
CA ARG A 42 -1.60 1.45 -4.78
C ARG A 42 -1.87 0.26 -3.88
N ARG A 43 -3.11 -0.25 -3.85
CA ARG A 43 -3.46 -1.46 -3.08
C ARG A 43 -2.64 -2.66 -3.50
N GLU A 44 -2.47 -2.87 -4.80
CA GLU A 44 -1.62 -3.94 -5.33
C GLU A 44 -0.16 -3.78 -4.89
N ALA A 45 0.38 -2.56 -4.91
CA ALA A 45 1.72 -2.27 -4.43
C ALA A 45 1.88 -2.60 -2.94
N TYR A 46 0.94 -2.16 -2.09
CA TYR A 46 0.93 -2.47 -0.66
C TYR A 46 0.79 -3.96 -0.38
N ALA A 47 -0.13 -4.64 -1.05
CA ALA A 47 -0.30 -6.08 -0.92
C ALA A 47 0.98 -6.83 -1.33
N SER A 48 1.60 -6.43 -2.44
CA SER A 48 2.87 -7.02 -2.90
C SER A 48 4.00 -6.79 -1.90
N GLY A 49 4.07 -5.59 -1.32
CA GLY A 49 5.05 -5.27 -0.28
C GLY A 49 4.83 -6.10 1.00
N LEU A 50 3.60 -6.18 1.49
CA LEU A 50 3.25 -6.98 2.66
C LEU A 50 3.49 -8.48 2.43
N LEU A 51 3.25 -8.99 1.22
CA LEU A 51 3.58 -10.38 0.86
C LEU A 51 5.09 -10.63 0.89
N ALA A 52 5.90 -9.70 0.38
CA ALA A 52 7.36 -9.82 0.46
C ALA A 52 7.87 -9.82 1.92
N VAL A 53 7.27 -8.99 2.77
CA VAL A 53 7.52 -8.97 4.22
C VAL A 53 7.08 -10.28 4.88
N GLY A 54 5.91 -10.83 4.52
CA GLY A 54 5.42 -12.09 5.07
C GLY A 54 6.38 -13.25 4.81
N LYS A 55 6.93 -13.33 3.59
CA LYS A 55 7.95 -14.33 3.24
C LYS A 55 9.22 -14.20 4.09
N LEU A 56 9.61 -12.97 4.47
CA LEU A 56 10.77 -12.76 5.35
C LEU A 56 10.55 -13.36 6.73
N VAL A 57 9.34 -13.27 7.27
CA VAL A 57 8.97 -13.89 8.55
C VAL A 57 9.00 -15.43 8.43
N GLU A 58 8.51 -15.97 7.32
CA GLU A 58 8.54 -17.41 7.04
C GLU A 58 9.95 -17.98 6.85
N ALA A 59 10.94 -17.15 6.50
CA ALA A 59 12.34 -17.56 6.33
C ALA A 59 12.99 -18.07 7.63
N GLY A 60 12.40 -17.80 8.79
CA GLY A 60 12.78 -18.43 10.06
C GLY A 60 14.25 -18.24 10.45
N GLY A 61 14.89 -17.14 10.02
CA GLY A 61 16.29 -16.85 10.29
C GLY A 61 17.31 -17.45 9.33
N ASN A 62 16.88 -17.99 8.17
CA ASN A 62 17.82 -18.36 7.11
C ASN A 62 18.36 -17.10 6.40
N ALA A 63 19.61 -16.74 6.68
CA ALA A 63 20.23 -15.51 6.17
C ALA A 63 20.21 -15.40 4.64
N GLU A 64 20.61 -16.44 3.91
CA GLU A 64 20.65 -16.45 2.44
C GLU A 64 19.25 -16.22 1.84
N MET A 65 18.24 -16.89 2.42
CA MET A 65 16.86 -16.72 2.02
C MET A 65 16.35 -15.30 2.36
N MET A 66 16.70 -14.76 3.53
CA MET A 66 16.34 -13.40 3.92
C MET A 66 16.96 -12.36 2.99
N TYR A 67 18.23 -12.48 2.60
CA TYR A 67 18.83 -11.56 1.63
C TYR A 67 18.14 -11.60 0.26
N ARG A 68 17.83 -12.80 -0.22
CA ARG A 68 17.08 -12.95 -1.47
C ARG A 68 15.74 -12.24 -1.37
N LEU A 69 15.03 -12.41 -0.25
CA LEU A 69 13.71 -11.83 -0.02
C LEU A 69 13.77 -10.29 0.17
N VAL A 70 14.81 -9.75 0.79
CA VAL A 70 15.07 -8.30 0.80
C VAL A 70 15.24 -7.77 -0.62
N GLY A 71 15.89 -8.52 -1.50
CA GLY A 71 15.95 -8.20 -2.94
C GLY A 71 14.57 -8.20 -3.61
N GLU A 72 13.68 -9.12 -3.24
CA GLU A 72 12.29 -9.17 -3.72
C GLU A 72 11.42 -8.00 -3.23
N MET A 73 11.87 -7.26 -2.21
CA MET A 73 11.17 -6.05 -1.74
C MET A 73 11.45 -4.81 -2.62
N ALA A 74 12.49 -4.82 -3.46
CA ALA A 74 12.84 -3.66 -4.29
C ALA A 74 11.78 -3.30 -5.36
N PRO A 75 11.17 -4.25 -6.09
CA PRO A 75 10.14 -3.92 -7.07
C PRO A 75 8.89 -3.26 -6.45
N PRO A 76 8.30 -3.75 -5.33
CA PRO A 76 7.24 -3.05 -4.63
C PRO A 76 7.62 -1.63 -4.19
N PHE A 77 8.85 -1.41 -3.71
CA PHE A 77 9.33 -0.09 -3.31
C PHE A 77 9.30 0.92 -4.47
N VAL A 78 9.78 0.53 -5.65
CA VAL A 78 9.77 1.41 -6.84
C VAL A 78 8.34 1.80 -7.22
N THR A 79 7.42 0.83 -7.21
CA THR A 79 6.00 1.09 -7.49
C THR A 79 5.38 2.00 -6.43
N MET A 80 5.65 1.78 -5.15
CA MET A 80 5.16 2.64 -4.06
C MET A 80 5.67 4.07 -4.21
N ARG A 81 6.96 4.26 -4.50
CA ARG A 81 7.55 5.59 -4.68
C ARG A 81 6.92 6.39 -5.84
N LEU A 82 6.42 5.70 -6.87
CA LEU A 82 5.78 6.33 -8.01
C LEU A 82 4.30 6.65 -7.79
N LEU A 83 3.61 5.81 -7.01
CA LEU A 83 2.14 5.82 -6.94
C LEU A 83 1.58 6.27 -5.60
N CYS A 84 2.32 6.12 -4.51
CA CYS A 84 1.89 6.31 -3.12
C CYS A 84 2.43 7.62 -2.52
N SER A 85 2.02 7.95 -1.29
CA SER A 85 2.66 9.03 -0.54
C SER A 85 4.16 8.77 -0.31
N PRO A 86 4.99 9.84 -0.24
CA PRO A 86 6.40 9.73 0.10
C PRO A 86 6.65 9.05 1.46
N ASP A 87 5.78 9.31 2.43
CA ASP A 87 5.91 8.77 3.79
C ASP A 87 5.79 7.25 3.80
N VAL A 88 4.81 6.69 3.09
CA VAL A 88 4.63 5.25 2.98
C VAL A 88 5.81 4.58 2.26
N ALA A 89 6.31 5.21 1.20
CA ALA A 89 7.48 4.70 0.49
C ALA A 89 8.75 4.72 1.37
N ASN A 90 8.94 5.76 2.18
CA ASN A 90 10.06 5.87 3.12
C ASN A 90 9.96 4.82 4.24
N LEU A 91 8.79 4.63 4.83
CA LEU A 91 8.57 3.59 5.85
C LEU A 91 8.83 2.18 5.31
N TYR A 92 8.37 1.90 4.09
CA TYR A 92 8.68 0.63 3.44
C TYR A 92 10.18 0.46 3.18
N PHE A 93 10.89 1.54 2.82
CA PHE A 93 12.34 1.51 2.68
C PHE A 93 13.05 1.24 4.01
N GLU A 94 12.66 1.90 5.08
CA GLU A 94 13.18 1.63 6.44
C GLU A 94 12.98 0.17 6.82
N LEU A 95 11.79 -0.38 6.55
CA LEU A 95 11.50 -1.80 6.76
C LEU A 95 12.44 -2.73 5.98
N THR A 96 12.76 -2.40 4.72
CA THR A 96 13.75 -3.17 3.92
C THR A 96 15.16 -3.09 4.52
N GLN A 97 15.55 -1.94 5.07
CA GLN A 97 16.86 -1.78 5.70
C GLN A 97 16.96 -2.58 6.99
N THR A 98 15.91 -2.54 7.82
CA THR A 98 15.85 -3.32 9.06
C THR A 98 15.85 -4.82 8.76
N ALA A 99 15.11 -5.28 7.74
CA ALA A 99 15.19 -6.67 7.27
C ALA A 99 16.61 -7.06 6.81
N GLY A 100 17.31 -6.17 6.11
CA GLY A 100 18.70 -6.38 5.69
C GLY A 100 19.68 -6.49 6.87
N LYS A 101 19.47 -5.71 7.94
CA LYS A 101 20.24 -5.83 9.19
C LYS A 101 19.99 -7.17 9.87
N ILE A 102 18.73 -7.61 9.93
CA ILE A 102 18.37 -8.92 10.47
C ILE A 102 19.03 -10.05 9.66
N ALA A 103 19.02 -9.98 8.33
CA ALA A 103 19.70 -10.96 7.48
C ALA A 103 21.22 -11.03 7.77
N ARG A 104 21.87 -9.86 7.90
CA ARG A 104 23.28 -9.76 8.31
C ARG A 104 23.55 -10.34 9.69
N TYR A 105 22.64 -10.12 10.65
CA TYR A 105 22.75 -10.72 11.97
C TYR A 105 22.76 -12.25 11.87
N TYR A 106 21.87 -12.85 11.08
CA TYR A 106 21.86 -14.31 10.91
C TYR A 106 23.08 -14.86 10.16
N GLU A 107 23.71 -14.06 9.30
CA GLU A 107 24.94 -14.43 8.59
C GLU A 107 26.18 -14.33 9.50
N ASP A 108 26.43 -13.15 10.07
CA ASP A 108 27.70 -12.82 10.71
C ASP A 108 27.64 -12.80 12.24
N HIS A 109 26.44 -12.89 12.83
CA HIS A 109 26.19 -12.66 14.27
C HIS A 109 26.78 -11.31 14.74
N ALA A 110 26.90 -10.35 13.82
CA ALA A 110 27.68 -9.13 14.00
C ALA A 110 26.99 -8.10 14.91
N GLU A 111 25.67 -8.16 15.06
CA GLU A 111 24.90 -7.25 15.91
C GLU A 111 24.67 -7.85 17.30
N LYS A 112 24.85 -7.04 18.36
CA LYS A 112 24.86 -7.53 19.74
C LYS A 112 23.47 -7.85 20.32
N ASN A 113 22.36 -7.47 19.67
CA ASN A 113 20.99 -7.66 20.18
C ASN A 113 19.97 -7.94 19.04
N PRO A 114 19.74 -9.20 18.64
CA PRO A 114 18.72 -9.53 17.62
C PRO A 114 17.30 -9.13 18.03
N ASP A 115 16.99 -9.20 19.33
CA ASP A 115 15.66 -8.86 19.85
C ASP A 115 15.33 -7.37 19.62
N GLU A 116 16.33 -6.51 19.64
CA GLU A 116 16.17 -5.08 19.37
C GLU A 116 15.87 -4.82 17.89
N LEU A 117 16.52 -5.56 16.98
CA LEU A 117 16.24 -5.50 15.54
C LEU A 117 14.84 -6.04 15.21
N LEU A 118 14.43 -7.14 15.84
CA LEU A 118 13.08 -7.70 15.66
C LEU A 118 12.01 -6.75 16.19
N LYS A 119 12.27 -6.08 17.32
CA LYS A 119 11.38 -5.05 17.85
C LYS A 119 11.30 -3.83 16.93
N GLN A 120 12.43 -3.38 16.39
CA GLN A 120 12.48 -2.31 15.40
C GLN A 120 11.70 -2.69 14.15
N PHE A 121 11.93 -3.88 13.61
CA PHE A 121 11.25 -4.40 12.42
C PHE A 121 9.73 -4.43 12.60
N ARG A 122 9.26 -4.87 13.77
CA ARG A 122 7.84 -4.84 14.10
C ARG A 122 7.30 -3.41 14.14
N THR A 123 8.05 -2.49 14.73
CA THR A 123 7.65 -1.07 14.81
C THR A 123 7.57 -0.45 13.41
N ASP A 124 8.57 -0.71 12.56
CA ASP A 124 8.61 -0.24 11.17
C ASP A 124 7.43 -0.81 10.36
N LEU A 125 7.08 -2.08 10.59
CA LEU A 125 5.94 -2.73 9.94
C LEU A 125 4.61 -2.12 10.38
N ASP A 126 4.44 -1.90 11.69
CA ASP A 126 3.22 -1.31 12.24
C ASP A 126 3.02 0.12 11.68
N LEU A 127 4.08 0.94 11.68
CA LEU A 127 4.06 2.29 11.09
C LEU A 127 3.76 2.27 9.59
N PHE A 128 4.37 1.35 8.84
CA PHE A 128 4.09 1.19 7.42
C PHE A 128 2.62 0.82 7.16
N VAL A 129 2.05 -0.11 7.92
CA VAL A 129 0.66 -0.52 7.79
C VAL A 129 -0.28 0.63 8.13
N GLU A 130 -0.01 1.39 9.19
CA GLU A 130 -0.79 2.57 9.57
C GLU A 130 -0.74 3.63 8.46
N ALA A 131 0.44 3.96 7.95
CA ALA A 131 0.59 4.93 6.87
C ALA A 131 -0.08 4.47 5.56
N ALA A 132 -0.02 3.18 5.24
CA ALA A 132 -0.69 2.61 4.06
C ALA A 132 -2.22 2.69 4.20
N ARG A 133 -2.76 2.48 5.41
CA ARG A 133 -4.19 2.65 5.70
C ARG A 133 -4.63 4.11 5.56
N GLY A 134 -3.82 5.04 6.04
CA GLY A 134 -4.03 6.48 5.87
C GLY A 134 -4.01 6.88 4.39
N ASP A 135 -3.03 6.42 3.60
CA ASP A 135 -2.93 6.75 2.17
C ASP A 135 -4.11 6.20 1.35
N LEU A 136 -4.65 5.04 1.74
CA LEU A 136 -5.85 4.46 1.13
C LEU A 136 -7.16 5.14 1.57
N GLY A 137 -7.11 6.09 2.50
CA GLY A 137 -8.30 6.76 3.06
C GLY A 137 -9.17 5.81 3.91
N THR A 138 -8.60 4.72 4.41
CA THR A 138 -9.37 3.75 5.21
C THR A 138 -9.63 4.21 6.64
N ASP A 139 -8.90 5.21 7.13
CA ASP A 139 -9.11 5.77 8.47
C ASP A 139 -10.30 6.76 8.53
N GLU A 140 -10.67 7.37 7.41
CA GLU A 140 -11.88 8.20 7.31
C GLU A 140 -13.18 7.38 7.41
N LEU A 141 -13.14 6.07 7.14
CA LEU A 141 -14.28 5.17 7.29
C LEU A 141 -14.60 4.85 8.76
N TYR A 142 -13.65 5.01 9.69
CA TYR A 142 -13.82 4.69 11.11
C TYR A 142 -14.19 5.90 11.99
N HIS A 143 -14.14 7.13 11.44
CA HIS A 143 -14.54 8.36 12.15
C HIS A 143 -15.94 8.87 11.76
N SER A 144 -16.78 7.99 11.19
CA SER A 144 -18.16 8.32 10.81
C SER A 144 -19.23 7.96 11.85
N GLU A 145 -18.84 7.79 13.11
CA GLU A 145 -19.76 7.65 14.26
C GLU A 145 -20.11 9.01 14.89
#